data_AF-A0A0C1UM90-F1
#
_entry.id   AF-A0A0C1UM90-F1
#
_cell.length_a   1.000
_cell.length_b   1.000
_cell.length_c   1.000
_cell.angle_alpha   90.00
_cell.angle_beta   90.00
_cell.angle_gamma   90.00
#
_symmetry.space_group_name_H-M   'P 1'
#
loop_
_entity.id
_entity.type
_entity.pdbx_description
1 polymer ?
#
loop_
_entity_poly.entity_id
_entity_poly.type
_entity_poly.pdbx_seq_one_letter_code
_entity_poly.pdbx_strand_id
1 'polypeptide(L)'
;MPLNGLTANQASVAGLTLLECLAAIVVVGMIGAAITPVLVLSVATRVQSQKAEQALAVAQGEIDRVRVILEQGGDRADALRDLDPAATSPPPANPLPTAAGSTITEVPAPTAPAVPILPADVSADFDQPTQTIAVFVDPTDDPTDPDDADFAVQRFRVEAPDVERGFYIGVRVYDYQAIVDGDNLGINEGSLGLTSSQGERVRAPMAALYSTAFVTAEGTAFCNYIDFDDAAGGTTTADDDKPLGCE
;
A
#
# COMPACT_ATOMS: atom_id res chain seq x y z
N MET A 1 45.34 -66.13 -62.91
CA MET A 1 44.64 -66.62 -61.70
C MET A 1 43.70 -65.53 -61.22
N PRO A 2 42.50 -65.89 -60.73
CA PRO A 2 41.29 -65.05 -60.82
C PRO A 2 40.91 -64.31 -59.52
N LEU A 3 40.19 -63.19 -59.69
CA LEU A 3 38.99 -62.69 -58.98
C LEU A 3 38.87 -62.64 -57.43
N ASN A 4 38.14 -61.59 -57.02
CA ASN A 4 37.35 -61.39 -55.79
C ASN A 4 38.07 -60.76 -54.58
N GLY A 5 37.59 -59.68 -53.96
CA GLY A 5 36.32 -58.98 -54.14
C GLY A 5 36.39 -57.58 -53.51
N LEU A 6 36.04 -56.59 -54.33
CA LEU A 6 35.59 -55.28 -53.87
C LEU A 6 34.10 -55.42 -53.56
N THR A 7 33.75 -55.74 -52.31
CA THR A 7 32.38 -55.51 -51.83
C THR A 7 32.24 -54.03 -51.51
N ALA A 8 31.84 -53.26 -52.53
CA ALA A 8 31.26 -51.95 -52.33
C ALA A 8 29.98 -52.13 -51.50
N ASN A 9 30.08 -51.84 -50.20
CA ASN A 9 28.94 -51.74 -49.31
C ASN A 9 28.21 -50.47 -49.75
N GLN A 10 27.29 -50.58 -50.72
CA GLN A 10 26.50 -49.45 -51.19
C GLN A 10 25.69 -48.92 -50.02
N ALA A 11 26.04 -47.69 -49.66
CA ALA A 11 25.48 -46.88 -48.61
C ALA A 11 23.95 -46.79 -48.74
N SER A 12 23.23 -47.58 -47.94
CA SER A 12 21.83 -47.31 -47.60
C SER A 12 21.79 -46.11 -46.64
N VAL A 13 22.06 -44.92 -47.18
CA VAL A 13 22.06 -43.63 -46.44
C VAL A 13 20.94 -42.70 -46.96
N ALA A 14 20.15 -43.14 -47.95
CA ALA A 14 19.31 -42.26 -48.76
C ALA A 14 17.86 -42.06 -48.28
N GLY A 15 17.46 -42.50 -47.08
CA GLY A 15 16.06 -42.39 -46.62
C GLY A 15 15.83 -41.98 -45.16
N LEU A 16 16.87 -41.96 -44.31
CA LEU A 16 16.71 -41.70 -42.87
C LEU A 16 16.67 -40.20 -42.52
N THR A 17 17.17 -39.28 -43.35
CA THR A 17 17.44 -37.91 -42.90
C THR A 17 16.23 -36.97 -42.85
N LEU A 18 15.22 -37.14 -43.72
CA LEU A 18 14.04 -36.23 -43.71
C LEU A 18 13.01 -36.60 -42.64
N LEU A 19 12.72 -37.89 -42.45
CA LEU A 19 11.72 -38.33 -41.48
C LEU A 19 12.26 -38.24 -40.04
N GLU A 20 13.55 -38.50 -39.84
CA GLU A 20 14.22 -38.30 -38.54
C GLU A 20 14.29 -36.81 -38.16
N CYS A 21 14.60 -35.93 -39.11
CA CYS A 21 14.56 -34.48 -38.88
C CYS A 21 13.14 -33.99 -38.54
N LEU A 22 12.11 -34.51 -39.23
CA LEU A 22 10.71 -34.19 -38.90
C LEU A 22 10.32 -34.69 -37.51
N ALA A 23 10.70 -35.92 -37.14
CA ALA A 23 10.48 -36.46 -35.81
C ALA A 23 11.21 -35.63 -34.73
N ALA A 24 12.44 -35.20 -35.00
CA ALA A 24 13.21 -34.35 -34.08
C ALA A 24 12.52 -33.00 -33.83
N ILE A 25 12.00 -32.33 -34.87
CA ILE A 25 11.27 -31.06 -34.72
C ILE A 25 9.99 -31.26 -33.89
N VAL A 26 9.26 -32.36 -34.10
CA VAL A 26 8.06 -32.68 -33.31
C VAL A 26 8.39 -32.91 -31.84
N VAL A 27 9.45 -33.69 -31.55
CA VAL A 27 9.89 -33.96 -30.17
C VAL A 27 10.37 -32.67 -29.49
N VAL A 28 11.18 -31.85 -30.17
CA VAL A 28 11.61 -30.55 -29.63
C VAL A 28 10.42 -29.63 -29.40
N GLY A 29 9.44 -29.62 -30.30
CA GLY A 29 8.20 -28.86 -30.14
C GLY A 29 7.39 -29.30 -28.92
N MET A 30 7.26 -30.62 -28.70
CA MET A 30 6.58 -31.16 -27.52
C MET A 30 7.32 -30.82 -26.21
N ILE A 31 8.66 -30.91 -26.21
CA ILE A 31 9.48 -30.55 -25.04
C ILE A 31 9.34 -29.04 -24.76
N GLY A 32 9.40 -28.20 -25.79
CA GLY A 32 9.19 -26.75 -25.66
C GLY A 32 7.81 -26.41 -25.09
N ALA A 33 6.76 -27.05 -25.62
CA ALA A 33 5.40 -26.90 -25.12
C ALA A 33 5.25 -27.36 -23.66
N ALA A 34 5.99 -28.38 -23.22
CA ALA A 34 5.94 -28.88 -21.85
C ALA A 34 6.67 -27.96 -20.84
N ILE A 35 7.74 -27.28 -21.24
CA ILE A 35 8.54 -26.42 -20.34
C ILE A 35 7.94 -25.00 -20.22
N THR A 36 7.31 -24.50 -21.28
CA THR A 36 6.80 -23.12 -21.35
C THR A 36 5.86 -22.74 -20.18
N PRO A 37 4.86 -23.57 -19.79
CA PRO A 37 3.94 -23.23 -18.69
C PRO A 37 4.66 -23.00 -17.36
N VAL A 38 5.73 -23.75 -17.08
CA VAL A 38 6.49 -23.62 -15.82
C VAL A 38 7.25 -22.31 -15.78
N LEU A 39 7.83 -21.88 -16.90
CA LEU A 39 8.54 -20.60 -16.99
C LEU A 39 7.59 -19.42 -16.82
N VAL A 40 6.43 -19.45 -17.50
CA VAL A 40 5.42 -18.38 -17.37
C VAL A 40 4.91 -18.28 -15.93
N LEU A 41 4.65 -19.43 -15.30
CA LEU A 41 4.23 -19.45 -13.90
C LEU A 41 5.30 -18.86 -12.97
N SER A 42 6.57 -19.17 -13.18
CA SER A 42 7.68 -18.65 -12.38
C SER A 42 7.85 -17.13 -12.51
N VAL A 43 7.63 -16.57 -13.70
CA VAL A 43 7.70 -15.11 -13.90
C VAL A 43 6.50 -14.44 -13.24
N ALA A 44 5.30 -15.00 -13.39
CA ALA A 44 4.09 -14.47 -12.80
C ALA A 44 4.18 -14.37 -11.26
N THR A 45 4.68 -15.42 -10.59
CA THR A 45 4.86 -15.40 -9.13
C THR A 45 5.86 -14.35 -8.68
N ARG A 46 6.91 -14.09 -9.48
CA ARG A 46 7.92 -13.08 -9.15
C ARG A 46 7.36 -11.67 -9.25
N VAL A 47 6.64 -11.35 -10.32
CA VAL A 47 6.01 -10.04 -10.50
C VAL A 47 4.99 -9.78 -9.40
N GLN A 48 4.19 -10.78 -9.05
CA GLN A 48 3.24 -10.67 -7.94
C GLN A 48 3.93 -10.42 -6.60
N SER A 49 5.05 -11.10 -6.33
CA SER A 49 5.82 -10.89 -5.09
C SER A 49 6.40 -9.47 -5.04
N GLN A 50 6.96 -8.99 -6.14
CA GLN A 50 7.48 -7.61 -6.24
C GLN A 50 6.39 -6.57 -6.02
N LYS A 51 5.21 -6.76 -6.61
CA LYS A 51 4.08 -5.84 -6.44
C LYS A 51 3.58 -5.82 -4.99
N ALA A 52 3.55 -6.98 -4.32
CA ALA A 52 3.20 -7.05 -2.90
C ALA A 52 4.24 -6.36 -2.01
N GLU A 53 5.54 -6.52 -2.30
CA GLU A 53 6.62 -5.83 -1.59
C GLU A 53 6.54 -4.31 -1.74
N GLN A 54 6.23 -3.83 -2.95
CA GLN A 54 6.01 -2.40 -3.21
C GLN A 54 4.79 -1.86 -2.46
N ALA A 55 3.66 -2.58 -2.50
CA ALA A 55 2.45 -2.21 -1.76
C ALA A 55 2.72 -2.10 -0.25
N LEU A 56 3.50 -3.04 0.30
CA LEU A 56 3.90 -3.01 1.71
C LEU A 56 4.79 -1.81 2.02
N ALA A 57 5.76 -1.50 1.17
CA ALA A 57 6.64 -0.33 1.34
C ALA A 57 5.86 0.98 1.31
N VAL A 58 4.86 1.11 0.42
CA VAL A 58 3.95 2.25 0.37
C VAL A 58 3.13 2.35 1.66
N ALA A 59 2.56 1.24 2.13
CA ALA A 59 1.79 1.22 3.38
C ALA A 59 2.62 1.65 4.60
N GLN A 60 3.88 1.18 4.68
CA GLN A 60 4.81 1.57 5.74
C GLN A 60 5.16 3.06 5.65
N GLY A 61 5.47 3.56 4.46
CA GLY A 61 5.77 4.97 4.25
C GLY A 61 4.63 5.90 4.66
N GLU A 62 3.38 5.47 4.47
CA GLU A 62 2.21 6.23 4.91
C GLU A 62 2.04 6.23 6.43
N ILE A 63 2.28 5.10 7.11
CA ILE A 63 2.27 5.06 8.59
C ILE A 63 3.39 5.94 9.16
N ASP A 64 4.60 5.83 8.61
CA ASP A 64 5.75 6.62 9.03
C ASP A 64 5.50 8.11 8.80
N ARG A 65 4.87 8.47 7.68
CA ARG A 65 4.45 9.84 7.41
C ARG A 65 3.48 10.37 8.45
N VAL A 66 2.44 9.62 8.80
CA VAL A 66 1.50 10.03 9.85
C VAL A 66 2.23 10.19 11.18
N ARG A 67 3.11 9.24 11.50
CA ARG A 67 3.91 9.30 12.72
C ARG A 67 4.79 10.56 12.77
N VAL A 68 5.45 10.92 11.67
CA VAL A 68 6.24 12.15 11.58
C VAL A 68 5.37 13.39 11.77
N ILE A 69 4.18 13.44 11.17
CA ILE A 69 3.24 14.56 11.36
C ILE A 69 2.82 14.66 12.84
N LEU A 70 2.60 13.52 13.50
CA LEU A 70 2.26 13.49 14.93
C LEU A 70 3.43 13.92 15.83
N GLU A 71 4.65 13.50 15.51
CA GLU A 71 5.86 13.85 16.26
C GLU A 71 6.26 15.33 16.07
N GLN A 72 5.99 15.91 14.91
CA GLN A 72 6.32 17.32 14.63
C GLN A 72 5.43 18.32 15.39
N GLY A 73 4.24 17.90 15.86
CA GLY A 73 3.34 18.77 16.61
C GLY A 73 2.78 19.95 15.79
N GLY A 74 2.03 20.85 16.47
CA GLY A 74 1.43 22.06 15.89
C GLY A 74 0.03 21.86 15.31
N ASP A 75 -0.48 22.87 14.57
CA ASP A 75 -1.86 22.92 14.05
C ASP A 75 -2.31 21.66 13.30
N ARG A 76 -1.39 20.97 12.62
CA ARG A 76 -1.67 19.70 11.91
C ARG A 76 -1.81 18.51 12.84
N ALA A 77 -0.98 18.44 13.89
CA ALA A 77 -1.13 17.42 14.92
C ALA A 77 -2.39 17.68 15.75
N ASP A 78 -2.72 18.95 15.97
CA ASP A 78 -3.95 19.35 16.66
C ASP A 78 -5.20 19.10 15.80
N ALA A 79 -5.18 19.28 14.48
CA ALA A 79 -6.28 18.83 13.60
C ALA A 79 -6.45 17.30 13.63
N LEU A 80 -5.36 16.55 13.77
CA LEU A 80 -5.41 15.10 14.01
C LEU A 80 -5.92 14.76 15.43
N ARG A 81 -5.77 15.66 16.41
CA ARG A 81 -6.11 15.47 17.83
C ARG A 81 -7.51 15.93 18.21
N ASP A 82 -8.01 17.02 17.63
CA ASP A 82 -9.24 17.74 18.01
C ASP A 82 -10.53 17.09 17.48
N LEU A 83 -10.44 15.81 17.14
CA LEU A 83 -11.59 14.97 16.81
C LEU A 83 -11.95 14.09 18.00
N ASP A 84 -11.94 14.71 19.18
CA ASP A 84 -12.65 14.21 20.34
C ASP A 84 -14.16 14.19 20.00
N PRO A 85 -14.83 13.02 20.01
CA PRO A 85 -16.28 12.96 19.79
C PRO A 85 -17.08 13.70 20.86
N ALA A 86 -16.45 14.13 21.96
CA ALA A 86 -17.05 14.92 23.03
C ALA A 86 -16.76 16.43 22.95
N ALA A 87 -15.93 16.90 21.99
CA ALA A 87 -15.67 18.33 21.84
C ALA A 87 -16.94 19.07 21.37
N THR A 88 -17.50 19.90 22.25
CA THR A 88 -18.68 20.76 22.00
C THR A 88 -18.38 21.94 21.06
N SER A 89 -17.26 21.93 20.34
CA SER A 89 -17.02 22.91 19.27
C SER A 89 -17.88 22.52 18.06
N PRO A 90 -18.40 23.50 17.29
CA PRO A 90 -19.16 23.19 16.08
C PRO A 90 -18.24 22.38 15.16
N PRO A 91 -18.63 21.14 14.79
CA PRO A 91 -17.78 20.28 13.99
C PRO A 91 -17.44 20.98 12.67
N PRO A 92 -16.24 20.77 12.09
CA PRO A 92 -16.05 21.05 10.67
C PRO A 92 -17.19 20.37 9.89
N ALA A 93 -17.66 21.01 8.81
CA ALA A 93 -18.92 20.67 8.14
C ALA A 93 -19.07 19.21 7.65
N ASN A 94 -18.01 18.40 7.75
CA ASN A 94 -18.03 16.95 7.64
C ASN A 94 -17.57 16.32 8.96
N PRO A 95 -18.48 15.91 9.87
CA PRO A 95 -18.08 15.12 11.02
C PRO A 95 -17.41 13.82 10.54
N LEU A 96 -16.32 13.44 11.20
CA LEU A 96 -15.70 12.13 11.04
C LEU A 96 -16.79 11.05 11.22
N PRO A 97 -16.95 10.06 10.34
CA PRO A 97 -17.58 8.83 10.75
C PRO A 97 -16.58 8.17 11.70
N THR A 98 -16.60 8.61 12.95
CA THR A 98 -16.36 7.69 14.05
C THR A 98 -17.48 6.68 13.92
N ALA A 99 -17.20 5.56 13.26
CA ALA A 99 -18.10 4.42 13.35
C ALA A 99 -18.04 3.99 14.82
N ALA A 100 -18.87 4.60 15.65
CA ALA A 100 -18.92 4.36 17.08
C ALA A 100 -19.15 2.86 17.28
N GLY A 101 -18.12 2.16 17.76
CA GLY A 101 -18.13 0.70 17.94
C GLY A 101 -17.54 -0.15 16.81
N SER A 102 -16.98 0.43 15.75
CA SER A 102 -16.25 -0.32 14.71
C SER A 102 -14.86 -0.71 15.21
N THR A 103 -14.50 -1.97 15.11
CA THR A 103 -13.09 -2.38 15.24
C THR A 103 -12.31 -1.91 14.01
N ILE A 104 -11.01 -1.65 14.13
CA ILE A 104 -10.20 -1.19 12.99
C ILE A 104 -10.28 -2.13 11.77
N THR A 105 -10.59 -3.40 11.99
CA THR A 105 -10.79 -4.42 10.96
C THR A 105 -12.12 -4.30 10.20
N GLU A 106 -13.12 -3.61 10.74
CA GLU A 106 -14.47 -3.50 10.18
C GLU A 106 -14.69 -2.25 9.33
N VAL A 107 -13.67 -1.40 9.18
CA VAL A 107 -13.75 -0.24 8.29
C VAL A 107 -14.06 -0.74 6.86
N PRO A 108 -15.13 -0.23 6.21
CA PRO A 108 -15.55 -0.67 4.89
C PRO A 108 -14.47 -0.40 3.85
N ALA A 109 -14.55 -1.11 2.72
CA ALA A 109 -13.66 -0.89 1.59
C ALA A 109 -14.01 0.44 0.87
N PRO A 110 -13.07 1.00 0.07
CA PRO A 110 -13.35 2.19 -0.72
C PRO A 110 -14.52 1.94 -1.69
N THR A 111 -15.41 2.91 -1.85
CA THR A 111 -16.54 2.80 -2.81
C THR A 111 -16.33 3.62 -4.06
N ALA A 112 -15.30 4.47 -4.10
CA ALA A 112 -14.95 5.27 -5.26
C ALA A 112 -13.44 5.54 -5.32
N PRO A 113 -12.86 5.66 -6.52
CA PRO A 113 -11.56 6.28 -6.67
C PRO A 113 -11.59 7.72 -6.15
N ALA A 114 -10.60 8.12 -5.35
CA ALA A 114 -10.37 9.55 -5.15
C ALA A 114 -10.03 10.17 -6.50
N VAL A 115 -10.41 11.43 -6.70
CA VAL A 115 -9.72 12.27 -7.68
C VAL A 115 -8.23 12.24 -7.31
N PRO A 116 -7.29 12.02 -8.25
CA PRO A 116 -5.86 12.05 -7.95
C PRO A 116 -5.53 13.38 -7.26
N ILE A 117 -5.25 13.30 -5.95
CA ILE A 117 -4.94 14.47 -5.15
C ILE A 117 -3.46 14.75 -5.39
N LEU A 118 -3.16 15.93 -5.92
CA LEU A 118 -1.78 16.36 -6.10
C LEU A 118 -1.05 16.34 -4.74
N PRO A 119 0.26 16.00 -4.71
CA PRO A 119 1.05 15.84 -3.48
C PRO A 119 1.02 17.04 -2.51
N ALA A 120 0.62 18.23 -2.98
CA ALA A 120 0.53 19.44 -2.19
C ALA A 120 -0.67 19.49 -1.21
N ASP A 121 -1.72 18.68 -1.43
CA ASP A 121 -2.98 18.77 -0.66
C ASP A 121 -3.16 17.66 0.39
N VAL A 122 -2.11 16.90 0.71
CA VAL A 122 -2.23 15.72 1.60
C VAL A 122 -2.64 16.06 3.04
N SER A 123 -2.47 17.31 3.50
CA SER A 123 -3.01 17.69 4.81
C SER A 123 -4.53 17.78 4.84
N ALA A 124 -5.20 17.98 3.69
CA ALA A 124 -6.66 17.98 3.62
C ALA A 124 -7.27 16.57 3.67
N ASP A 125 -6.47 15.51 3.54
CA ASP A 125 -6.94 14.15 3.34
C ASP A 125 -7.13 13.35 4.64
N PHE A 126 -6.49 13.75 5.74
CA PHE A 126 -6.84 13.24 7.08
C PHE A 126 -8.11 13.90 7.65
N ASP A 127 -8.46 15.07 7.10
CA ASP A 127 -9.63 15.87 7.47
C ASP A 127 -10.87 15.54 6.61
N GLN A 128 -10.70 14.85 5.48
CA GLN A 128 -11.79 14.34 4.63
C GLN A 128 -12.13 12.90 5.05
N PRO A 129 -13.15 12.71 5.92
CA PRO A 129 -13.25 11.51 6.72
C PRO A 129 -13.91 10.32 6.05
N THR A 130 -13.96 10.31 4.73
CA THR A 130 -14.66 9.24 4.05
C THR A 130 -13.72 8.06 4.00
N GLN A 131 -13.98 7.10 4.90
CA GLN A 131 -13.54 5.69 4.91
C GLN A 131 -13.70 4.99 3.55
N THR A 132 -14.17 5.70 2.51
CA THR A 132 -14.54 5.24 1.19
C THR A 132 -13.64 5.76 0.07
N ILE A 133 -12.59 6.53 0.37
CA ILE A 133 -11.68 7.14 -0.61
C ILE A 133 -10.31 6.45 -0.55
N ALA A 134 -9.75 6.13 -1.72
CA ALA A 134 -8.39 5.64 -1.88
C ALA A 134 -7.58 6.61 -2.76
N VAL A 135 -6.43 7.05 -2.27
CA VAL A 135 -5.53 7.97 -2.98
C VAL A 135 -4.59 7.19 -3.88
N PHE A 136 -4.51 7.61 -5.13
CA PHE A 136 -3.62 7.01 -6.10
C PHE A 136 -2.16 7.35 -5.82
N VAL A 137 -1.32 6.32 -5.84
CA VAL A 137 0.12 6.43 -5.62
C VAL A 137 0.83 5.74 -6.78
N ASP A 138 1.61 6.52 -7.51
CA ASP A 138 2.60 6.02 -8.46
C ASP A 138 3.98 6.03 -7.79
N PRO A 139 4.56 4.86 -7.48
CA PRO A 139 5.91 4.78 -6.93
C PRO A 139 7.01 4.96 -7.99
N THR A 140 6.68 4.96 -9.29
CA THR A 140 7.64 5.18 -10.38
C THR A 140 7.91 6.66 -10.67
N ASP A 141 7.17 7.54 -9.99
CA ASP A 141 7.42 8.98 -9.90
C ASP A 141 7.36 9.68 -11.26
N ASP A 142 6.38 9.31 -12.11
CA ASP A 142 5.98 10.15 -13.25
C ASP A 142 4.80 11.05 -12.82
N PRO A 143 5.07 12.27 -12.31
CA PRO A 143 4.01 13.18 -11.90
C PRO A 143 3.20 13.73 -13.08
N THR A 144 3.55 13.38 -14.33
CA THR A 144 2.89 13.89 -15.53
C THR A 144 1.77 13.00 -16.05
N ASP A 145 1.67 11.76 -15.59
CA ASP A 145 0.63 10.82 -16.01
C ASP A 145 -0.16 10.25 -14.82
N PRO A 146 -1.27 10.90 -14.41
CA PRO A 146 -2.13 10.35 -13.36
C PRO A 146 -2.84 9.06 -13.78
N ASP A 147 -2.79 8.67 -15.06
CA ASP A 147 -3.36 7.42 -15.55
C ASP A 147 -2.42 6.22 -15.28
N ASP A 148 -1.19 6.45 -14.82
CA ASP A 148 -0.16 5.41 -14.56
C ASP A 148 -0.04 5.05 -13.07
N ALA A 149 -1.05 5.39 -12.25
CA ALA A 149 -1.07 4.96 -10.86
C ALA A 149 -1.11 3.43 -10.74
N ASP A 150 -0.13 2.84 -10.05
CA ASP A 150 -0.07 1.40 -9.80
C ASP A 150 -0.94 0.95 -8.62
N PHE A 151 -1.12 1.85 -7.65
CA PHE A 151 -1.72 1.55 -6.35
C PHE A 151 -2.76 2.59 -5.94
N ALA A 152 -3.71 2.16 -5.15
CA ALA A 152 -4.67 3.01 -4.46
C ALA A 152 -4.61 2.77 -2.95
N VAL A 153 -4.38 3.82 -2.18
CA VAL A 153 -4.14 3.75 -0.74
C VAL A 153 -5.33 4.31 0.02
N GLN A 154 -5.98 3.46 0.80
CA GLN A 154 -7.02 3.83 1.73
C GLN A 154 -6.40 4.03 3.11
N ARG A 155 -6.47 5.24 3.64
CA ARG A 155 -6.03 5.61 4.99
C ARG A 155 -7.25 5.84 5.87
N PHE A 156 -7.24 5.32 7.09
CA PHE A 156 -8.32 5.56 8.04
C PHE A 156 -7.82 5.47 9.48
N ARG A 157 -8.62 6.02 10.39
CA ARG A 157 -8.40 5.95 11.83
C ARG A 157 -9.64 5.50 12.56
N VAL A 158 -9.45 4.88 13.71
CA VAL A 158 -10.51 4.49 14.64
C VAL A 158 -10.03 4.82 16.06
N GLU A 159 -10.94 5.32 16.90
CA GLU A 159 -10.65 5.58 18.31
C GLU A 159 -10.15 4.32 19.01
N ALA A 160 -9.12 4.47 19.84
CA ALA A 160 -8.63 3.38 20.67
C ALA A 160 -9.29 3.47 22.05
N PRO A 161 -10.26 2.61 22.39
CA PRO A 161 -11.02 2.73 23.65
C PRO A 161 -10.14 2.56 24.91
N ASP A 162 -8.97 1.93 24.76
CA ASP A 162 -8.04 1.66 25.84
C ASP A 162 -6.92 2.71 25.96
N VAL A 163 -6.91 3.74 25.11
CA VAL A 163 -5.83 4.73 25.05
C VAL A 163 -6.41 6.15 25.14
N GLU A 164 -6.25 6.76 26.32
CA GLU A 164 -6.77 8.10 26.66
C GLU A 164 -6.36 9.20 25.65
N ARG A 165 -5.25 9.01 24.92
CA ARG A 165 -4.77 9.90 23.86
C ARG A 165 -4.12 9.14 22.70
N GLY A 166 -4.84 8.16 22.17
CA GLY A 166 -4.39 7.39 21.02
C GLY A 166 -5.51 6.94 20.12
N PHE A 167 -5.12 6.57 18.90
CA PHE A 167 -6.03 6.04 17.89
C PHE A 167 -5.34 4.93 17.14
N TYR A 168 -6.14 4.00 16.62
CA TYR A 168 -5.65 3.02 15.68
C TYR A 168 -5.64 3.64 14.28
N ILE A 169 -4.54 3.46 13.55
CA ILE A 169 -4.37 3.83 12.15
C ILE A 169 -4.41 2.56 11.32
N GLY A 170 -5.19 2.59 10.24
CA GLY A 170 -5.23 1.55 9.23
C GLY A 170 -4.81 2.11 7.88
N VAL A 171 -3.95 1.38 7.20
CA VAL A 171 -3.56 1.66 5.81
C VAL A 171 -3.79 0.39 5.00
N ARG A 172 -4.62 0.48 3.97
CA ARG A 172 -4.87 -0.61 3.01
C ARG A 172 -4.44 -0.15 1.63
N VAL A 173 -3.68 -0.98 0.94
CA VAL A 173 -3.20 -0.72 -0.41
C VAL A 173 -3.87 -1.68 -1.37
N TYR A 174 -4.60 -1.15 -2.33
CA TYR A 174 -5.28 -1.87 -3.40
C TYR A 174 -4.52 -1.71 -4.70
N ASP A 175 -4.75 -2.65 -5.62
CA ASP A 175 -4.38 -2.48 -7.01
C ASP A 175 -5.22 -1.34 -7.61
N TYR A 176 -4.63 -0.48 -8.44
CA TYR A 176 -5.34 0.60 -9.12
C TYR A 176 -6.58 0.09 -9.88
N GLN A 177 -6.45 -1.02 -10.62
CA GLN A 177 -7.54 -1.57 -11.42
C GLN A 177 -8.72 -2.00 -10.56
N ALA A 178 -8.47 -2.46 -9.33
CA ALA A 178 -9.52 -2.86 -8.39
C ALA A 178 -10.49 -1.72 -8.07
N ILE A 179 -9.96 -0.50 -7.93
CA ILE A 179 -10.74 0.68 -7.59
C ILE A 179 -11.45 1.23 -8.83
N VAL A 180 -10.76 1.27 -9.98
CA VAL A 180 -11.30 1.80 -11.24
C VAL A 180 -12.47 0.96 -11.75
N ASP A 181 -12.39 -0.36 -11.60
CA ASP A 181 -13.47 -1.27 -11.98
C ASP A 181 -14.73 -1.09 -11.12
N GLY A 182 -14.65 -0.38 -9.98
CA GLY A 182 -15.79 -0.01 -9.13
C GLY A 182 -16.48 -1.20 -8.46
N ASP A 183 -15.72 -2.28 -8.26
CA ASP A 183 -16.22 -3.57 -7.79
C ASP A 183 -16.41 -3.63 -6.26
N ASN A 184 -17.08 -4.70 -5.77
CA ASN A 184 -17.17 -5.02 -4.34
C ASN A 184 -15.79 -5.37 -3.77
N LEU A 185 -15.02 -4.36 -3.38
CA LEU A 185 -13.72 -4.50 -2.74
C LEU A 185 -13.83 -5.24 -1.40
N GLY A 186 -12.87 -6.11 -1.15
CA GLY A 186 -12.70 -6.81 0.11
C GLY A 186 -11.90 -5.97 1.11
N ILE A 187 -12.04 -6.28 2.39
CA ILE A 187 -11.30 -5.61 3.48
C ILE A 187 -10.17 -6.49 4.05
N ASN A 188 -10.19 -7.79 3.72
CA ASN A 188 -9.21 -8.77 4.18
C ASN A 188 -8.07 -8.89 3.17
N GLU A 189 -6.83 -8.95 3.65
CA GLU A 189 -5.65 -9.10 2.81
C GLU A 189 -5.75 -10.32 1.88
N GLY A 190 -5.42 -10.10 0.61
CA GLY A 190 -5.48 -11.14 -0.41
C GLY A 190 -4.42 -12.22 -0.17
N SER A 191 -4.84 -13.49 -0.11
CA SER A 191 -3.88 -14.59 -0.06
C SER A 191 -3.09 -14.70 -1.38
N LEU A 192 -1.76 -14.71 -1.29
CA LEU A 192 -0.86 -15.02 -2.42
C LEU A 192 -0.95 -16.48 -2.91
N GLY A 193 -1.87 -17.30 -2.35
CA GLY A 193 -2.03 -18.71 -2.69
C GLY A 193 -2.61 -18.94 -4.09
N LEU A 194 -1.92 -19.73 -4.92
CA LEU A 194 -2.18 -20.04 -6.35
C LEU A 194 -3.62 -20.47 -6.71
N THR A 195 -4.50 -20.71 -5.74
CA THR A 195 -5.85 -21.28 -5.93
C THR A 195 -6.99 -20.31 -5.64
N SER A 196 -6.73 -19.09 -5.16
CA SER A 196 -7.79 -18.11 -4.98
C SER A 196 -8.36 -17.75 -6.36
N SER A 197 -9.66 -17.90 -6.54
CA SER A 197 -10.33 -17.51 -7.77
C SER A 197 -9.92 -16.09 -8.14
N GLN A 198 -9.63 -15.86 -9.42
CA GLN A 198 -8.97 -14.64 -9.91
C GLN A 198 -9.70 -13.34 -9.53
N GLY A 199 -10.98 -13.41 -9.17
CA GLY A 199 -11.78 -12.26 -8.72
C GLY A 199 -11.54 -11.81 -7.28
N GLU A 200 -11.12 -12.68 -6.36
CA GLU A 200 -10.91 -12.25 -4.96
C GLU A 200 -9.59 -11.49 -4.77
N ARG A 201 -8.55 -11.84 -5.54
CA ARG A 201 -7.25 -11.16 -5.43
C ARG A 201 -7.27 -9.73 -5.94
N VAL A 202 -8.00 -9.50 -7.03
CA VAL A 202 -8.11 -8.16 -7.60
C VAL A 202 -8.84 -7.25 -6.62
N ARG A 203 -9.81 -7.78 -5.87
CA ARG A 203 -10.68 -6.97 -4.99
C ARG A 203 -10.15 -6.82 -3.56
N ALA A 204 -9.23 -7.68 -3.12
CA ALA A 204 -8.66 -7.61 -1.79
C ALA A 204 -7.45 -6.65 -1.75
N PRO A 205 -7.18 -5.99 -0.60
CA PRO A 205 -5.94 -5.25 -0.43
C PRO A 205 -4.73 -6.16 -0.58
N MET A 206 -3.71 -5.67 -1.29
CA MET A 206 -2.42 -6.32 -1.48
C MET A 206 -1.55 -6.24 -0.22
N ALA A 207 -1.73 -5.17 0.56
CA ALA A 207 -1.13 -4.98 1.86
C ALA A 207 -2.12 -4.26 2.78
N ALA A 208 -2.23 -4.72 4.03
CA ALA A 208 -3.01 -4.05 5.06
C ALA A 208 -2.18 -3.94 6.34
N LEU A 209 -1.90 -2.72 6.76
CA LEU A 209 -1.16 -2.44 7.99
C LEU A 209 -2.06 -1.72 8.99
N TYR A 210 -1.97 -2.17 10.23
CA TYR A 210 -2.68 -1.62 11.37
C TYR A 210 -1.66 -1.26 12.44
N SER A 211 -1.70 -0.02 12.92
CA SER A 211 -0.77 0.47 13.94
C SER A 211 -1.52 1.33 14.96
N THR A 212 -0.93 1.48 16.14
CA THR A 212 -1.40 2.41 17.16
C THR A 212 -0.56 3.67 17.09
N ALA A 213 -1.19 4.82 16.99
CA ALA A 213 -0.54 6.10 17.18
C ALA A 213 -0.89 6.68 18.56
N PHE A 214 0.13 7.22 19.21
CA PHE A 214 -0.01 7.97 20.46
C PHE A 214 0.38 9.41 20.17
N VAL A 215 -0.44 10.35 20.63
CA VAL A 215 -0.06 11.75 20.62
C VAL A 215 0.79 11.97 21.87
N THR A 216 2.10 12.13 21.73
CA THR A 216 2.93 12.52 22.88
C THR A 216 2.64 13.98 23.19
N ALA A 217 2.28 14.26 24.44
CA ALA A 217 2.06 15.63 24.90
C ALA A 217 3.39 16.42 25.05
N GLU A 218 4.50 15.94 24.46
CA GLU A 218 5.85 16.46 24.68
C GLU A 218 6.02 17.91 24.20
N GLY A 219 5.23 18.35 23.21
CA GLY A 219 5.16 19.77 22.84
C GLY A 219 4.74 20.65 24.01
N THR A 220 3.72 20.24 24.79
CA THR A 220 3.34 20.95 26.02
C THR A 220 4.26 20.67 27.19
N ALA A 221 4.97 19.55 27.23
CA ALA A 221 5.91 19.26 28.33
C ALA A 221 7.10 20.22 28.33
N PHE A 222 7.58 20.61 27.15
CA PHE A 222 8.61 21.64 27.01
C PHE A 222 8.09 23.03 27.40
N CYS A 223 6.88 23.41 26.95
CA CYS A 223 6.26 24.68 27.35
C CYS A 223 5.98 24.73 28.85
N ASN A 224 5.49 23.63 29.44
CA ASN A 224 5.29 23.50 30.90
C ASN A 224 6.62 23.53 31.68
N TYR A 225 7.71 23.02 31.09
CA TYR A 225 9.03 23.10 31.71
C TYR A 225 9.56 24.54 31.71
N ILE A 226 9.37 25.29 30.61
CA ILE A 226 9.73 26.72 30.54
C ILE A 226 8.90 27.52 31.54
N ASP A 227 7.57 27.34 31.58
CA ASP A 227 6.71 28.03 32.55
C ASP A 227 7.10 27.70 34.01
N PHE A 228 7.55 26.46 34.28
CA PHE A 228 8.04 26.08 35.61
C PHE A 228 9.37 26.75 35.95
N ASP A 229 10.30 26.84 35.01
CA ASP A 229 11.61 27.48 35.22
C ASP A 229 11.46 29.00 35.43
N ASP A 230 10.57 29.65 34.67
CA ASP A 230 10.24 31.07 34.84
C ASP A 230 9.54 31.33 36.19
N ALA A 231 8.62 30.45 36.60
CA ALA A 231 7.99 30.53 37.92
C ALA A 231 8.99 30.32 39.07
N ALA A 232 10.02 29.50 38.87
CA ALA A 232 11.09 29.27 39.85
C ALA A 232 12.13 30.41 39.88
N GLY A 233 12.35 31.09 38.74
CA GLY A 233 13.29 32.18 38.58
C GLY A 233 12.83 33.53 39.16
N GLY A 234 11.52 33.70 39.41
CA GLY A 234 10.97 34.90 40.05
C GLY A 234 11.04 36.19 39.22
N THR A 235 11.47 36.09 37.97
CA THR A 235 11.44 37.17 36.98
C THR A 235 10.19 37.01 36.13
N THR A 236 9.21 37.90 36.32
CA THR A 236 8.08 38.05 35.40
C THR A 236 8.60 38.67 34.10
N THR A 237 9.21 37.87 33.24
CA THR A 237 9.41 38.22 31.83
C THR A 237 8.04 38.29 31.18
N ALA A 238 7.80 39.35 30.42
CA ALA A 238 6.53 39.56 29.73
C ALA A 238 6.28 38.41 28.74
N ASP A 239 5.01 38.05 28.52
CA ASP A 239 4.56 36.97 27.62
C ASP A 239 5.12 37.03 26.19
N ASP A 240 5.76 38.13 25.79
CA ASP A 240 6.28 38.36 24.43
C ASP A 240 7.52 37.53 24.04
N ASP A 241 8.16 36.81 24.98
CA ASP A 241 9.38 36.00 24.72
C ASP A 241 9.13 34.48 24.67
N LYS A 242 7.87 34.03 24.73
CA LYS A 242 7.56 32.60 24.58
C LYS A 242 7.87 32.12 23.15
N PRO A 243 8.55 30.98 22.97
CA PRO A 243 8.80 30.43 21.64
C PRO A 243 7.47 30.13 20.94
N LEU A 244 7.40 30.45 19.65
CA LEU A 244 6.25 30.19 18.78
C LEU A 244 5.82 28.72 18.92
N GLY A 245 4.63 28.48 19.48
CA GLY A 245 4.10 27.14 19.79
C GLY A 245 3.83 26.86 21.28
N CYS A 246 4.11 27.81 22.18
CA CYS A 246 3.83 27.71 23.62
C CYS A 246 2.76 28.70 24.13
N GLU A 247 1.86 29.16 23.26
CA GLU A 247 0.74 30.06 23.59
C GLU A 247 -0.55 29.30 23.97
#